data_AF-A0A7Y0ZEH1-F1
#
_entry.id   AF-A0A7Y0ZEH1-F1
#
_cell.length_a   1.000
_cell.length_b   1.000
_cell.length_c   1.000
_cell.angle_alpha   90.00
_cell.angle_beta   90.00
_cell.angle_gamma   90.00
#
_symmetry.space_group_name_H-M   'P 1'
#
loop_
_entity.id
_entity.type
_entity.pdbx_description
1 polymer ?
#
loop_
_entity_poly.entity_id
_entity_poly.type
_entity_poly.pdbx_seq_one_letter_code
_entity_poly.pdbx_strand_id
1 'polypeptide(L)'
;MSNRKTLIYAVCGATIGIAIGLAGKALILEPYFAAKHAAANAAHQDQLNAENRQRDELTAAELEKLDPRSRKAACEGYIGGLKEQNIPISALISSACAGT
;
A
#
# COMPACT_ATOMS: atom_id res chain seq x y z
N MET A 1 44.11 -34.49 28.21
CA MET A 1 42.63 -34.35 28.20
C MET A 1 42.10 -32.91 28.38
N SER A 2 42.95 -31.87 28.49
CA SER A 2 42.51 -30.49 28.81
C SER A 2 42.07 -29.65 27.58
N ASN A 3 42.86 -29.66 26.49
CA ASN A 3 42.63 -28.75 25.35
C ASN A 3 41.34 -28.98 24.55
N ARG A 4 40.82 -30.22 24.50
CA ARG A 4 39.57 -30.53 23.79
C ARG A 4 38.34 -29.93 24.48
N LYS A 5 38.32 -29.85 25.81
CA LYS A 5 37.18 -29.30 26.55
C LYS A 5 37.08 -27.79 26.35
N THR A 6 38.21 -27.09 26.40
CA THR A 6 38.28 -25.63 26.17
C THR A 6 37.82 -25.23 24.76
N LEU A 7 38.14 -26.05 23.76
CA LEU A 7 37.74 -25.81 22.36
C LEU A 7 36.22 -25.97 22.17
N ILE A 8 35.59 -26.94 22.84
CA ILE A 8 34.13 -27.16 22.79
C ILE A 8 33.38 -25.99 23.44
N TYR A 9 33.83 -25.51 24.60
CA TYR A 9 33.20 -24.37 25.28
C TYR A 9 33.29 -23.08 24.46
N ALA A 10 34.42 -22.80 23.81
CA ALA A 10 34.59 -21.64 22.96
C ALA A 10 33.68 -21.68 21.72
N VAL A 11 33.57 -22.86 21.08
CA VAL A 11 32.70 -23.06 19.91
C VAL A 11 31.22 -22.94 20.29
N CYS A 12 30.80 -23.55 21.41
CA CYS A 12 29.43 -23.42 21.90
C CYS A 12 29.05 -21.97 22.26
N GLY A 13 29.93 -21.25 22.97
CA GLY A 13 29.70 -19.84 23.31
C GLY A 13 29.56 -18.94 22.08
N ALA A 14 30.41 -19.14 21.07
CA ALA A 14 30.34 -18.39 19.81
C ALA A 14 29.04 -18.68 19.04
N THR A 15 28.61 -19.95 18.97
CA THR A 15 27.35 -20.31 18.30
C THR A 15 26.11 -19.74 19.00
N ILE A 16 26.11 -19.68 20.33
CA ILE A 16 25.00 -19.09 21.11
C ILE A 16 24.93 -17.57 20.89
N GLY A 17 26.08 -16.88 20.89
CA GLY A 17 26.14 -15.44 20.62
C GLY A 17 25.62 -15.06 19.22
N ILE A 18 25.96 -15.86 18.20
CA ILE A 18 25.48 -15.66 16.83
C ILE A 18 23.97 -15.93 16.74
N ALA A 19 23.47 -16.99 17.40
CA ALA A 19 22.05 -17.32 17.41
C ALA A 19 21.20 -16.21 18.07
N ILE A 20 21.65 -15.64 19.19
CA ILE A 20 20.96 -14.53 19.87
C ILE A 20 21.00 -13.26 19.02
N GLY A 21 22.14 -12.94 18.39
CA GLY A 21 22.26 -11.79 17.50
C GLY A 21 21.36 -11.87 16.26
N LEU A 22 21.21 -13.06 15.68
CA LEU A 22 20.30 -13.30 14.55
C LEU A 22 18.83 -13.25 15.00
N ALA A 23 18.49 -13.84 16.15
CA ALA A 23 17.14 -13.78 16.70
C ALA A 23 16.71 -12.35 17.04
N GLY A 24 17.61 -11.51 17.55
CA GLY A 24 17.33 -10.09 17.83
C GLY A 24 17.05 -9.27 16.57
N LYS A 25 17.73 -9.54 15.45
CA LYS A 25 17.44 -8.89 14.16
C LYS A 25 16.08 -9.31 13.61
N ALA A 26 15.80 -10.61 13.59
CA ALA A 26 14.60 -11.15 12.97
C ALA A 26 13.32 -10.90 13.78
N LEU A 27 13.39 -11.01 15.11
CA LEU A 27 12.19 -10.91 15.96
C LEU A 27 11.83 -9.47 16.35
N ILE A 28 12.75 -8.51 16.24
CA ILE A 28 12.52 -7.14 16.73
C ILE A 28 12.72 -6.08 15.65
N LEU A 29 13.83 -6.13 14.90
CA LEU A 29 14.14 -5.06 13.93
C LEU A 29 13.27 -5.15 12.67
N GLU A 30 13.16 -6.33 12.06
CA GLU A 30 12.36 -6.55 10.85
C GLU A 30 10.88 -6.18 11.02
N PRO A 31 10.15 -6.66 12.06
CA PRO A 31 8.75 -6.27 12.24
C PRO A 31 8.58 -4.79 12.58
N TYR A 32 9.54 -4.16 13.26
CA TYR A 32 9.50 -2.73 13.56
C TYR A 32 9.64 -1.86 12.31
N PHE A 33 10.57 -2.20 11.42
CA PHE A 33 10.71 -1.52 10.14
C PHE A 33 9.53 -1.80 9.21
N ALA A 34 9.05 -3.05 9.14
CA ALA A 34 7.85 -3.39 8.38
C ALA A 34 6.62 -2.62 8.87
N ALA A 35 6.42 -2.48 10.18
CA ALA A 35 5.33 -1.70 10.76
C ALA A 35 5.47 -0.19 10.44
N LYS A 36 6.68 0.37 10.51
CA LYS A 36 6.91 1.77 10.13
C LYS A 36 6.71 2.03 8.64
N HIS A 37 7.16 1.12 7.78
CA HIS A 37 6.93 1.21 6.35
C HIS A 37 5.44 1.05 6.01
N ALA A 38 4.74 0.13 6.68
CA ALA A 38 3.29 -0.03 6.52
C ALA A 38 2.52 1.22 6.97
N ALA A 39 2.89 1.83 8.08
CA ALA A 39 2.27 3.08 8.55
C ALA A 39 2.57 4.28 7.62
N ALA A 40 3.80 4.39 7.12
CA ALA A 40 4.16 5.41 6.14
C ALA A 40 3.43 5.22 4.81
N ASN A 41 3.31 3.97 4.34
CA ASN A 41 2.55 3.63 3.15
C ASN A 41 1.04 3.86 3.36
N ALA A 42 0.50 3.56 4.54
CA ALA A 42 -0.90 3.83 4.86
C ALA A 42 -1.21 5.33 4.83
N ALA A 43 -0.37 6.17 5.44
CA ALA A 43 -0.53 7.62 5.40
C ALA A 43 -0.43 8.17 3.96
N HIS A 44 0.48 7.63 3.14
CA HIS A 44 0.58 8.00 1.73
C HIS A 44 -0.63 7.53 0.92
N GLN A 45 -1.15 6.34 1.21
CA GLN A 45 -2.35 5.79 0.58
C GLN A 45 -3.59 6.61 0.94
N ASP A 46 -3.71 7.06 2.19
CA ASP A 46 -4.81 7.92 2.63
C ASP A 46 -4.79 9.28 1.91
N GLN A 47 -3.60 9.85 1.71
CA GLN A 47 -3.44 11.08 0.93
C GLN A 47 -3.84 10.86 -0.54
N LEU A 48 -3.37 9.79 -1.18
CA LEU A 48 -3.75 9.44 -2.55
C LEU A 48 -5.25 9.19 -2.68
N ASN A 49 -5.87 8.55 -1.68
CA ASN A 49 -7.31 8.32 -1.64
C ASN A 49 -8.09 9.64 -1.52
N ALA A 50 -7.61 10.60 -0.72
CA ALA A 50 -8.21 11.92 -0.59
C ALA A 50 -8.12 12.71 -1.90
N GLU A 51 -6.96 12.70 -2.56
CA GLU A 51 -6.76 13.36 -3.87
C GLU A 51 -7.63 12.73 -4.96
N ASN A 52 -7.69 11.39 -5.01
CA ASN A 52 -8.56 10.65 -5.92
C ASN A 52 -10.04 11.00 -5.70
N ARG A 53 -10.47 11.10 -4.44
CA ARG A 53 -11.84 11.49 -4.10
C ARG A 53 -12.13 12.92 -4.55
N GLN A 54 -11.25 13.87 -4.28
CA GLN A 54 -11.45 15.26 -4.68
C GLN A 54 -11.53 15.42 -6.20
N ARG A 55 -10.69 14.70 -6.95
CA ARG A 55 -10.76 14.64 -8.42
C ARG A 55 -12.10 14.09 -8.88
N ASP A 56 -12.56 13.01 -8.25
CA ASP A 56 -13.81 12.35 -8.62
C ASP A 56 -15.03 13.23 -8.31
N GLU A 57 -15.01 13.99 -7.20
CA GLU A 57 -16.04 14.98 -6.86
C GLU A 57 -16.15 16.08 -7.92
N LEU A 58 -15.01 16.65 -8.35
CA LEU A 58 -14.96 17.64 -9.42
C LEU A 58 -15.45 17.06 -10.75
N THR A 59 -15.01 15.86 -11.09
CA THR A 59 -15.38 15.23 -12.36
C THR A 59 -16.86 14.87 -12.38
N ALA A 60 -17.40 14.33 -11.30
CA ALA A 60 -18.82 14.03 -11.17
C ALA A 60 -19.68 15.28 -11.37
N ALA A 61 -19.30 16.40 -10.73
CA ALA A 61 -20.01 17.67 -10.88
C ALA A 61 -19.98 18.22 -12.32
N GLU A 62 -18.89 18.02 -13.07
CA GLU A 62 -18.83 18.40 -14.48
C GLU A 62 -19.64 17.46 -15.37
N LEU A 63 -19.62 16.15 -15.11
CA LEU A 63 -20.42 15.17 -15.85
C LEU A 63 -21.92 15.46 -15.71
N GLU A 64 -22.38 15.84 -14.53
CA GLU A 64 -23.79 16.19 -14.27
C GLU A 64 -24.27 17.43 -15.04
N LYS A 65 -23.37 18.32 -15.47
CA LYS A 65 -23.69 19.50 -16.28
C LYS A 65 -23.81 19.19 -17.76
N LEU A 66 -23.28 18.06 -18.22
CA LEU A 66 -23.31 17.67 -19.63
C LEU A 66 -24.69 17.16 -20.04
N ASP A 67 -25.07 17.42 -21.29
CA ASP A 67 -26.23 16.79 -21.93
C ASP A 67 -26.12 15.25 -21.87
N PRO A 68 -27.23 14.49 -21.79
CA PRO A 68 -27.21 13.04 -21.57
C PRO A 68 -26.32 12.26 -22.56
N ARG A 69 -26.34 12.64 -23.85
CA ARG A 69 -25.53 11.98 -24.88
C ARG A 69 -24.03 12.25 -24.71
N SER A 70 -23.67 13.48 -24.33
CA SER A 70 -22.28 13.89 -24.06
C SER A 70 -21.78 13.30 -22.76
N ARG A 71 -22.65 13.21 -21.75
CA ARG A 71 -22.38 12.58 -20.46
C ARG A 71 -22.04 11.11 -20.60
N LYS A 72 -22.78 10.37 -21.44
CA LYS A 72 -22.49 8.96 -21.72
C LYS A 72 -21.07 8.76 -22.27
N ALA A 73 -20.70 9.52 -23.31
CA ALA A 73 -19.37 9.43 -23.90
C ALA A 73 -18.26 9.84 -22.93
N ALA A 74 -18.47 10.90 -22.14
CA ALA A 74 -17.53 11.35 -21.13
C ALA A 74 -17.35 10.31 -20.00
N CYS A 75 -18.44 9.68 -19.56
CA CYS A 75 -18.42 8.59 -18.59
C CYS A 75 -17.65 7.37 -19.09
N GLU A 76 -17.91 6.91 -20.31
CA GLU A 76 -17.19 5.78 -20.91
C GLU A 76 -15.68 6.07 -21.02
N GLY A 77 -15.32 7.27 -21.49
CA GLY A 77 -13.91 7.68 -21.59
C GLY A 77 -13.21 7.79 -20.24
N TYR A 78 -13.87 8.39 -19.25
CA TYR A 78 -13.29 8.56 -17.92
C TYR A 78 -13.14 7.21 -17.19
N ILE A 79 -14.18 6.36 -17.21
CA ILE A 79 -14.12 5.01 -16.63
C ILE A 79 -13.07 4.15 -17.33
N GLY A 80 -12.95 4.26 -18.66
CA GLY A 80 -11.90 3.60 -19.44
C GLY A 80 -10.50 4.00 -18.95
N GLY A 81 -10.24 5.31 -18.83
CA GLY A 81 -8.95 5.82 -18.35
C GLY A 81 -8.64 5.44 -16.90
N LEU A 82 -9.64 5.34 -16.03
CA LEU A 82 -9.45 4.84 -14.66
C LEU A 82 -9.06 3.35 -14.65
N LYS A 83 -9.71 2.52 -15.49
CA LYS A 83 -9.39 1.09 -15.61
C LYS A 83 -7.98 0.87 -16.16
N GLU A 84 -7.55 1.62 -17.16
CA GLU A 84 -6.19 1.53 -17.72
C GLU A 84 -5.11 1.84 -16.68
N GLN A 85 -5.37 2.80 -15.81
CA GLN A 85 -4.45 3.18 -14.72
C GLN A 85 -4.60 2.32 -13.46
N ASN A 86 -5.48 1.32 -13.47
CA ASN A 86 -5.82 0.48 -12.33
C ASN A 86 -6.27 1.30 -11.09
N ILE A 87 -6.92 2.44 -11.34
CA ILE A 87 -7.49 3.31 -10.30
C ILE A 87 -8.92 2.84 -10.02
N PRO A 88 -9.30 2.61 -8.76
CA PRO A 88 -10.65 2.17 -8.42
C PRO A 88 -11.67 3.25 -8.81
N ILE A 89 -12.76 2.83 -9.43
CA ILE A 89 -13.88 3.71 -9.77
C ILE A 89 -14.65 4.03 -8.49
N SER A 90 -14.73 5.30 -8.12
CA SER A 90 -15.51 5.70 -6.95
C SER A 90 -17.01 5.59 -7.18
N ALA A 91 -17.75 5.52 -6.07
CA ALA A 91 -19.22 5.56 -6.08
C ALA A 91 -19.77 6.87 -6.67
N LEU A 92 -19.04 7.97 -6.55
CA LEU A 92 -19.42 9.28 -7.09
C LEU A 92 -19.48 9.26 -8.61
N ILE A 93 -18.43 8.77 -9.26
CA ILE A 93 -18.37 8.63 -10.72
C ILE A 93 -19.42 7.62 -11.20
N SER A 94 -19.54 6.50 -10.48
CA SER A 94 -20.56 5.49 -10.81
C SER A 94 -21.98 6.06 -10.75
N SER A 95 -22.28 6.92 -9.76
CA SER A 95 -23.56 7.61 -9.64
C SER A 95 -23.78 8.63 -10.74
N ALA A 96 -22.79 9.48 -11.02
CA ALA A 96 -22.87 10.49 -12.08
C ALA A 96 -23.09 9.85 -13.47
N CYS A 97 -22.59 8.62 -13.66
CA CYS A 97 -22.73 7.85 -14.88
C CYS A 97 -23.92 6.87 -14.90
N ALA A 98 -24.64 6.66 -13.79
CA ALA A 98 -25.79 5.75 -13.77
C ALA A 98 -27.03 6.30 -14.47
N GLY A 99 -27.08 7.62 -14.70
CA GLY A 99 -28.19 8.32 -15.38
C GLY A 99 -27.99 8.55 -16.88
N THR A 100 -27.01 7.90 -17.52
CA THR A 100 -26.68 8.05 -18.95
C THR A 100 -27.29 6.99 -19.84
#